data_AF-A0AAE2SAC1-F1
#
_entry.id   AF-A0AAE2SAC1-F1
#
_cell.length_a   1.000
_cell.length_b   1.000
_cell.length_c   1.000
_cell.angle_alpha   90.00
_cell.angle_beta   90.00
_cell.angle_gamma   90.00
#
_symmetry.space_group_name_H-M   'P 1'
#
loop_
_entity.id
_entity.type
_entity.pdbx_description
1 polymer ?
#
loop_
_entity_poly.entity_id
_entity_poly.type
_entity_poly.pdbx_seq_one_letter_code
_entity_poly.pdbx_strand_id
1 'polypeptide(L)'
;MQMMRISVRMVLVRALCLGVLCVFGGVVQAAPLVKIENCTLVPTEWADGDSFRIHIPEKLADGDKKGWNAREITVRLYGADCVESAIRNATDGRRVRAQRRYFGISKKGSSRESIELALSYGKKATEQTRQLLANPFTVYTSFADGRGDPKFKRVYAFVVTADGKDLAAELVRLGLARAFGVERMTPEGQPAKDYAAYLDDLELQAAKRGAGVWQHTDWQRLPDERQAQREEEREDRIGMGKDPQVVAVNKAAKDELMAIPGIGEVTANRIIAGRPYRRSTDLLKVPGIGKKTLEKIQPFLTFPVE
;
A
#
# COMPACT_ATOMS: atom_id res chain seq x y z
N MET A 1 61.38 69.54 -15.87
CA MET A 1 61.04 69.51 -17.31
C MET A 1 60.05 68.37 -17.55
N GLN A 2 59.08 68.53 -18.46
CA GLN A 2 58.22 67.44 -18.97
C GLN A 2 59.09 66.31 -19.57
N MET A 3 58.66 65.06 -19.80
CA MET A 3 57.37 64.35 -19.69
C MET A 3 57.70 62.87 -19.28
N MET A 4 56.85 61.83 -19.25
CA MET A 4 55.51 61.54 -19.76
C MET A 4 54.80 60.49 -18.86
N ARG A 5 53.62 59.96 -19.26
CA ARG A 5 52.97 58.76 -18.70
C ARG A 5 52.98 57.62 -19.71
N ILE A 6 53.08 56.37 -19.26
CA ILE A 6 52.52 55.22 -19.98
C ILE A 6 51.72 54.38 -18.96
N SER A 7 50.42 54.21 -19.21
CA SER A 7 49.55 53.32 -18.45
C SER A 7 49.50 51.94 -19.11
N VAL A 8 49.62 50.87 -18.33
CA VAL A 8 49.16 49.52 -18.73
C VAL A 8 48.01 49.13 -17.81
N ARG A 9 46.85 48.86 -18.40
CA ARG A 9 45.64 48.41 -17.67
C ARG A 9 45.81 46.95 -17.26
N MET A 10 45.77 46.68 -15.96
CA MET A 10 45.73 45.32 -15.42
C MET A 10 44.32 44.74 -15.60
N VAL A 11 44.19 43.62 -16.32
CA VAL A 11 42.90 42.96 -16.57
C VAL A 11 42.50 42.16 -15.34
N LEU A 12 41.35 42.52 -14.74
CA LEU A 12 40.83 41.87 -13.54
C LEU A 12 40.07 40.59 -13.92
N VAL A 13 40.67 39.42 -13.70
CA VAL A 13 40.00 38.12 -13.87
C VAL A 13 39.02 37.91 -12.71
N ARG A 14 37.72 38.07 -12.97
CA ARG A 14 36.66 37.70 -12.01
C ARG A 14 36.53 36.17 -11.97
N ALA A 15 37.00 35.56 -10.88
CA ALA A 15 36.68 34.16 -10.58
C ALA A 15 35.17 34.04 -10.32
N LEU A 16 34.46 33.33 -11.21
CA LEU A 16 33.04 33.07 -11.07
C LEU A 16 32.85 31.87 -10.12
N CYS A 17 32.49 32.12 -8.87
CA CYS A 17 32.14 31.06 -7.94
C CYS A 17 30.88 30.32 -8.44
N LEU A 18 31.06 29.15 -9.05
CA LEU A 18 29.97 28.25 -9.38
C LEU A 18 29.36 27.72 -8.07
N GLY A 19 28.24 28.31 -7.66
CA GLY A 19 27.43 27.78 -6.57
C GLY A 19 26.93 26.40 -6.95
N VAL A 20 27.48 25.36 -6.31
CA VAL A 20 26.97 23.99 -6.44
C VAL A 20 25.61 23.96 -5.76
N LEU A 21 24.55 24.10 -6.56
CA LEU A 21 23.19 23.95 -6.10
C LEU A 21 22.94 22.46 -5.82
N CYS A 22 23.24 22.02 -4.60
CA CYS A 22 22.91 20.67 -4.13
C CYS A 22 21.40 20.51 -4.09
N VAL A 23 20.81 20.07 -5.22
CA VAL A 23 19.43 19.60 -5.28
C VAL A 23 19.38 18.28 -4.50
N PHE A 24 19.16 18.40 -3.19
CA PHE A 24 18.78 17.27 -2.36
C PHE A 24 17.47 16.72 -2.93
N GLY A 25 17.57 15.60 -3.65
CA GLY A 25 16.44 14.76 -3.99
C GLY A 25 15.87 14.19 -2.69
N GLY A 26 15.02 14.98 -2.03
CA GLY A 26 14.36 14.60 -0.79
C GLY A 26 13.56 13.34 -1.02
N VAL A 27 14.09 12.20 -0.55
CA VAL A 27 13.28 11.01 -0.35
C VAL A 27 12.20 11.42 0.65
N VAL A 28 10.95 11.47 0.21
CA VAL A 28 9.82 11.74 1.10
C VAL A 28 9.70 10.54 2.04
N GLN A 29 10.40 10.62 3.16
CA GLN A 29 10.40 9.61 4.18
C GLN A 29 8.99 9.53 4.77
N ALA A 30 8.44 8.33 4.85
CA ALA A 30 7.14 8.12 5.49
C ALA A 30 7.19 8.66 6.92
N ALA A 31 6.15 9.38 7.34
CA ALA A 31 6.09 9.98 8.68
C ALA A 31 6.41 8.92 9.76
N PRO A 32 7.20 9.27 10.80
CA PRO A 32 7.65 8.32 11.80
C PRO A 32 6.48 7.68 12.54
N LEU A 33 6.70 6.45 13.04
CA LEU A 33 5.75 5.78 13.91
C LEU A 33 5.82 6.40 15.31
N VAL A 34 4.67 6.70 15.89
CA VAL A 34 4.49 7.07 17.29
C VAL A 34 4.07 5.82 18.05
N LYS A 35 4.80 5.48 19.11
CA LYS A 35 4.42 4.44 20.07
C LYS A 35 3.39 5.02 21.05
N ILE A 36 2.30 4.29 21.25
CA ILE A 36 1.25 4.61 22.23
C ILE A 36 1.04 3.36 23.07
N GLU A 37 1.41 3.42 24.34
CA GLU A 37 1.27 2.32 25.30
C GLU A 37 -0.06 2.39 26.03
N ASN A 38 -0.46 1.30 26.71
CA ASN A 38 -1.67 1.21 27.52
C ASN A 38 -2.97 1.60 26.77
N CYS A 39 -3.02 1.31 25.46
CA CYS A 39 -4.25 1.38 24.67
C CYS A 39 -5.22 0.29 25.12
N THR A 40 -6.52 0.56 25.06
CA THR A 40 -7.57 -0.44 25.35
C THR A 40 -8.58 -0.51 24.20
N LEU A 41 -9.24 -1.66 24.05
CA LEU A 41 -10.22 -1.87 22.99
C LEU A 41 -11.54 -1.19 23.35
N VAL A 42 -12.15 -0.46 22.41
CA VAL A 42 -13.49 0.14 22.58
C VAL A 42 -14.52 -0.75 21.89
N PRO A 43 -15.43 -1.41 22.64
CA PRO A 43 -16.44 -2.29 22.07
C PRO A 43 -17.32 -1.54 21.06
N THR A 44 -17.36 -2.05 19.83
CA THR A 44 -18.15 -1.49 18.73
C THR A 44 -18.74 -2.61 17.88
N GLU A 45 -19.98 -2.44 17.43
CA GLU A 45 -20.70 -3.45 16.61
C GLU A 45 -20.21 -3.52 15.16
N TRP A 46 -19.62 -2.42 14.66
CA TRP A 46 -19.10 -2.33 13.29
C TRP A 46 -17.66 -2.81 13.15
N ALA A 47 -16.92 -2.99 14.25
CA ALA A 47 -15.54 -3.45 14.22
C ALA A 47 -15.43 -4.88 13.68
N ASP A 48 -14.32 -5.14 13.00
CA ASP A 48 -13.93 -6.46 12.49
C ASP A 48 -12.55 -6.86 13.04
N GLY A 49 -11.94 -7.91 12.48
CA GLY A 49 -10.66 -8.41 12.96
C GLY A 49 -9.46 -7.47 12.70
N ASP A 50 -9.44 -6.73 11.58
CA ASP A 50 -8.33 -5.84 11.20
C ASP A 50 -8.64 -4.34 11.35
N SER A 51 -9.88 -3.94 11.60
CA SER A 51 -10.33 -2.56 11.77
C SER A 51 -11.22 -2.39 13.01
N PHE A 52 -10.72 -1.72 14.04
CA PHE A 52 -11.41 -1.59 15.34
C PHE A 52 -11.12 -0.26 16.05
N ARG A 53 -12.01 0.14 16.97
CA ARG A 53 -11.86 1.34 17.80
C ARG A 53 -11.02 1.03 19.04
N ILE A 54 -10.12 1.93 19.40
CA ILE A 54 -9.30 1.87 20.62
C ILE A 54 -9.40 3.17 21.41
N HIS A 55 -9.15 3.11 22.71
CA HIS A 55 -8.87 4.26 23.56
C HIS A 55 -7.36 4.47 23.67
N ILE A 56 -6.91 5.73 23.73
CA ILE A 56 -5.52 6.12 23.95
C ILE A 56 -5.39 6.93 25.27
N PRO A 57 -4.43 6.60 26.16
CA PRO A 57 -4.40 7.11 27.54
C PRO A 57 -3.85 8.53 27.69
N GLU A 58 -3.28 9.12 26.63
CA GLU A 58 -2.80 10.50 26.61
C GLU A 58 -3.41 11.31 25.48
N LYS A 59 -3.58 12.62 25.69
CA LYS A 59 -4.02 13.51 24.60
C LYS A 59 -2.83 13.75 23.67
N LEU A 60 -2.95 13.33 22.41
CA LEU A 60 -1.95 13.58 21.39
C LEU A 60 -1.69 15.08 21.24
N ALA A 61 -0.44 15.52 21.42
CA ALA A 61 -0.05 16.93 21.47
C ALA A 61 -0.38 17.76 20.20
N ASP A 62 -0.64 17.10 19.07
CA ASP A 62 -1.07 17.71 17.80
C ASP A 62 -2.44 17.20 17.30
N GLY A 63 -3.21 16.48 18.12
CA GLY A 63 -4.49 15.87 17.74
C GLY A 63 -5.50 16.89 17.18
N ASP A 64 -5.58 18.06 17.82
CA ASP A 64 -6.47 19.16 17.41
C ASP A 64 -6.23 19.63 15.95
N LYS A 65 -4.97 19.66 15.48
CA LYS A 65 -4.61 20.19 14.14
C LYS A 65 -4.96 19.27 12.98
N LYS A 66 -5.23 17.98 13.23
CA LYS A 66 -5.56 16.97 12.21
C LYS A 66 -6.98 16.40 12.34
N GLY A 67 -7.76 16.92 13.29
CA GLY A 67 -9.11 16.41 13.60
C GLY A 67 -9.10 15.10 14.40
N TRP A 68 -7.98 14.75 15.03
CA TRP A 68 -7.83 13.62 15.96
C TRP A 68 -7.86 14.12 17.41
N ASN A 69 -8.88 14.90 17.77
CA ASN A 69 -9.06 15.44 19.13
C ASN A 69 -9.61 14.38 20.12
N ALA A 70 -9.46 13.10 19.79
CA ALA A 70 -10.17 12.02 20.43
C ALA A 70 -9.20 11.18 21.26
N ARG A 71 -9.61 10.96 22.52
CA ARG A 71 -9.17 9.84 23.35
C ARG A 71 -9.47 8.47 22.71
N GLU A 72 -10.15 8.43 21.57
CA GLU A 72 -10.47 7.22 20.83
C GLU A 72 -10.18 7.34 19.33
N ILE A 73 -9.43 6.39 18.77
CA ILE A 73 -9.13 6.34 17.32
C ILE A 73 -9.53 5.00 16.73
N THR A 74 -9.90 4.97 15.45
CA THR A 74 -10.06 3.69 14.73
C THR A 74 -8.72 3.32 14.12
N VAL A 75 -8.17 2.17 14.52
CA VAL A 75 -6.99 1.60 13.88
C VAL A 75 -7.41 0.64 12.77
N ARG A 76 -6.53 0.50 11.78
CA ARG A 76 -6.52 -0.59 10.81
C ARG A 76 -5.13 -1.24 10.81
N LEU A 77 -5.04 -2.56 10.76
CA LEU A 77 -3.75 -3.24 10.75
C LEU A 77 -2.97 -2.96 9.45
N TYR A 78 -1.65 -2.85 9.56
CA TYR A 78 -0.76 -3.08 8.41
C TYR A 78 -0.67 -4.60 8.14
N GLY A 79 -0.43 -5.00 6.88
CA GLY A 79 -0.13 -6.38 6.49
C GLY A 79 -1.24 -7.43 6.58
N ALA A 80 -2.35 -7.19 7.29
CA ALA A 80 -3.46 -8.13 7.45
C ALA A 80 -4.82 -7.57 6.98
N ASP A 81 -5.61 -8.41 6.30
CA ASP A 81 -7.00 -8.14 5.90
C ASP A 81 -7.85 -9.35 6.34
N CYS A 82 -8.78 -9.13 7.27
CA CYS A 82 -9.69 -10.15 7.75
C CYS A 82 -10.85 -10.35 6.77
N VAL A 83 -11.50 -11.52 6.80
CA VAL A 83 -12.75 -11.71 6.06
C VAL A 83 -13.81 -10.77 6.62
N GLU A 84 -14.60 -10.12 5.76
CA GLU A 84 -15.70 -9.24 6.19
C GLU A 84 -16.65 -9.99 7.15
N SER A 85 -17.09 -9.35 8.24
CA SER A 85 -17.98 -9.95 9.23
C SER A 85 -19.46 -9.90 8.85
N ALA A 86 -19.83 -9.02 7.91
CA ALA A 86 -21.18 -8.87 7.34
C ALA A 86 -21.13 -8.19 5.95
N ILE A 87 -22.17 -8.41 5.13
CA ILE A 87 -22.38 -7.66 3.88
C ILE A 87 -23.48 -6.61 4.13
N ARG A 88 -23.12 -5.33 4.10
CA ARG A 88 -24.04 -4.20 4.31
C ARG A 88 -24.33 -3.45 3.00
N ASN A 89 -23.43 -3.54 2.03
CA ASN A 89 -23.56 -2.89 0.73
C ASN A 89 -22.87 -3.71 -0.40
N ALA A 90 -23.00 -3.24 -1.64
CA ALA A 90 -22.45 -3.93 -2.81
C ALA A 90 -20.91 -4.08 -2.79
N THR A 91 -20.17 -3.13 -2.20
CA THR A 91 -18.71 -3.18 -2.07
C THR A 91 -18.27 -4.28 -1.10
N ASP A 92 -18.92 -4.40 0.07
CA ASP A 92 -18.68 -5.53 0.99
C ASP A 92 -18.95 -6.86 0.28
N GLY A 93 -20.02 -6.91 -0.52
CA GLY A 93 -20.35 -8.06 -1.37
C GLY A 93 -19.27 -8.40 -2.41
N ARG A 94 -18.54 -7.42 -2.95
CA ARG A 94 -17.35 -7.66 -3.79
C ARG A 94 -16.17 -8.17 -2.96
N ARG A 95 -15.90 -7.57 -1.79
CA ARG A 95 -14.81 -7.96 -0.89
C ARG A 95 -14.97 -9.42 -0.40
N VAL A 96 -16.17 -9.84 -0.01
CA VAL A 96 -16.47 -11.24 0.35
C VAL A 96 -16.29 -12.21 -0.82
N ARG A 97 -16.61 -11.83 -2.08
CA ARG A 97 -16.28 -12.68 -3.25
C ARG A 97 -14.78 -12.84 -3.41
N ALA A 98 -14.03 -11.74 -3.35
CA ALA A 98 -12.58 -11.74 -3.48
C ALA A 98 -11.89 -12.57 -2.39
N GLN A 99 -12.32 -12.42 -1.13
CA GLN A 99 -11.79 -13.17 0.00
C GLN A 99 -12.12 -14.67 -0.10
N ARG A 100 -13.34 -15.05 -0.53
CA ARG A 100 -13.66 -16.48 -0.77
C ARG A 100 -12.77 -17.11 -1.84
N ARG A 101 -12.52 -16.40 -2.95
CA ARG A 101 -11.60 -16.84 -4.00
C ARG A 101 -10.15 -16.93 -3.52
N TYR A 102 -9.74 -15.99 -2.67
CA TYR A 102 -8.40 -15.96 -2.09
C TYR A 102 -8.10 -17.22 -1.26
N PHE A 103 -9.07 -17.67 -0.45
CA PHE A 103 -8.96 -18.88 0.37
C PHE A 103 -9.44 -20.17 -0.33
N GLY A 104 -9.89 -20.11 -1.59
CA GLY A 104 -10.35 -21.29 -2.35
C GLY A 104 -11.61 -21.93 -1.75
N ILE A 105 -12.56 -21.13 -1.26
CA ILE A 105 -13.80 -21.61 -0.62
C ILE A 105 -15.07 -21.21 -1.40
N SER A 106 -14.96 -20.63 -2.59
CA SER A 106 -16.12 -20.10 -3.33
C SER A 106 -17.09 -21.18 -3.81
N LYS A 107 -16.61 -22.43 -3.96
CA LYS A 107 -17.40 -23.61 -4.33
C LYS A 107 -17.71 -24.55 -3.17
N LYS A 108 -17.55 -24.11 -1.90
CA LYS A 108 -17.88 -24.93 -0.73
C LYS A 108 -19.40 -24.99 -0.52
N GLY A 109 -20.01 -26.11 -0.92
CA GLY A 109 -21.47 -26.25 -0.91
C GLY A 109 -22.13 -25.30 -1.92
N SER A 110 -23.27 -24.76 -1.55
CA SER A 110 -23.96 -23.71 -2.32
C SER A 110 -23.25 -22.34 -2.23
N SER A 111 -23.64 -21.44 -3.13
CA SER A 111 -23.23 -20.02 -3.06
C SER A 111 -23.60 -19.35 -1.74
N ARG A 112 -24.68 -19.82 -1.07
CA ARG A 112 -25.13 -19.29 0.22
C ARG A 112 -24.25 -19.80 1.35
N GLU A 113 -24.04 -21.11 1.44
CA GLU A 113 -23.22 -21.74 2.49
C GLU A 113 -21.78 -21.23 2.45
N SER A 114 -21.18 -21.07 1.27
CA SER A 114 -19.83 -20.50 1.14
C SER A 114 -19.75 -19.02 1.57
N ILE A 115 -20.80 -18.22 1.39
CA ILE A 115 -20.89 -16.85 1.93
C ILE A 115 -21.01 -16.88 3.45
N GLU A 116 -21.95 -17.66 3.99
CA GLU A 116 -22.18 -17.78 5.43
C GLU A 116 -20.93 -18.32 6.15
N LEU A 117 -20.21 -19.26 5.54
CA LEU A 117 -18.92 -19.75 6.00
C LEU A 117 -17.89 -18.62 6.09
N ALA A 118 -17.70 -17.84 5.03
CA ALA A 118 -16.76 -16.71 5.01
C ALA A 118 -17.09 -15.68 6.10
N LEU A 119 -18.35 -15.26 6.19
CA LEU A 119 -18.80 -14.32 7.23
C LEU A 119 -18.62 -14.88 8.65
N SER A 120 -18.76 -16.20 8.85
CA SER A 120 -18.48 -16.85 10.14
C SER A 120 -17.00 -16.69 10.55
N TYR A 121 -16.07 -16.67 9.58
CA TYR A 121 -14.67 -16.44 9.85
C TYR A 121 -14.33 -14.97 10.11
N GLY A 122 -15.01 -14.03 9.45
CA GLY A 122 -14.93 -12.61 9.83
C GLY A 122 -15.37 -12.37 11.27
N LYS A 123 -16.43 -13.05 11.72
CA LYS A 123 -16.88 -13.03 13.12
C LYS A 123 -15.87 -13.67 14.07
N LYS A 124 -15.27 -14.83 13.71
CA LYS A 124 -14.18 -15.46 14.48
C LYS A 124 -12.95 -14.56 14.59
N ALA A 125 -12.56 -13.86 13.52
CA ALA A 125 -11.46 -12.90 13.53
C ALA A 125 -11.74 -11.73 14.48
N THR A 126 -12.97 -11.17 14.40
CA THR A 126 -13.43 -10.09 15.32
C THR A 126 -13.34 -10.53 16.79
N GLU A 127 -13.79 -11.74 17.10
CA GLU A 127 -13.74 -12.29 18.45
C GLU A 127 -12.30 -12.61 18.90
N GLN A 128 -11.47 -13.15 18.02
CA GLN A 128 -10.06 -13.41 18.33
C GLN A 128 -9.30 -12.10 18.63
N THR A 129 -9.56 -11.03 17.88
CA THR A 129 -9.00 -9.70 18.14
C THR A 129 -9.44 -9.17 19.51
N ARG A 130 -10.71 -9.35 19.89
CA ARG A 130 -11.19 -8.97 21.24
C ARG A 130 -10.47 -9.73 22.35
N GLN A 131 -10.20 -11.03 22.15
CA GLN A 131 -9.50 -11.86 23.13
C GLN A 131 -8.01 -11.50 23.24
N LEU A 132 -7.33 -11.30 22.11
CA LEU A 132 -5.90 -10.90 22.07
C LEU A 132 -5.67 -9.49 22.63
N LEU A 133 -6.68 -8.62 22.59
CA LEU A 133 -6.66 -7.24 23.08
C LEU A 133 -7.48 -7.02 24.36
N ALA A 134 -7.77 -8.10 25.11
CA ALA A 134 -8.53 -8.03 26.36
C ALA A 134 -7.77 -7.29 27.49
N ASN A 135 -6.43 -7.30 27.43
CA ASN A 135 -5.54 -6.55 28.32
C ASN A 135 -4.97 -5.32 27.58
N PRO A 136 -4.53 -4.27 28.30
CA PRO A 136 -3.92 -3.09 27.67
C PRO A 136 -2.74 -3.46 26.76
N PHE A 137 -2.68 -2.83 25.59
CA PHE A 137 -1.77 -3.18 24.50
C PHE A 137 -1.05 -1.94 23.94
N THR A 138 -0.04 -2.17 23.09
CA THR A 138 0.75 -1.10 22.47
C THR A 138 0.36 -0.92 21.01
N VAL A 139 0.34 0.33 20.54
CA VAL A 139 0.00 0.71 19.18
C VAL A 139 1.11 1.57 18.59
N TYR A 140 1.49 1.27 17.34
CA TYR A 140 2.47 2.08 16.60
C TYR A 140 1.83 2.60 15.32
N THR A 141 1.64 3.93 15.23
CA THR A 141 1.03 4.56 14.05
C THR A 141 1.71 5.87 13.68
N SER A 142 1.74 6.21 12.39
CA SER A 142 2.12 7.54 11.92
C SER A 142 0.90 8.40 11.57
N PHE A 143 -0.30 7.98 11.99
CA PHE A 143 -1.59 8.59 11.63
C PHE A 143 -1.82 8.68 10.10
N ALA A 144 -1.27 7.72 9.35
CA ALA A 144 -1.51 7.58 7.92
C ALA A 144 -2.95 7.10 7.66
N ASP A 145 -3.66 7.74 6.73
CA ASP A 145 -5.07 7.44 6.43
C ASP A 145 -5.28 5.97 6.04
N GLY A 146 -6.07 5.27 6.85
CA GLY A 146 -6.50 3.88 6.64
C GLY A 146 -7.45 3.70 5.47
N ARG A 147 -7.97 4.80 4.91
CA ARG A 147 -9.10 4.91 3.98
C ARG A 147 -10.40 4.35 4.60
N GLY A 148 -11.56 4.73 4.07
CA GLY A 148 -12.84 4.15 4.51
C GLY A 148 -13.99 5.15 4.49
N ASP A 149 -14.94 4.92 5.39
CA ASP A 149 -16.08 5.82 5.58
C ASP A 149 -15.59 7.21 6.05
N PRO A 150 -16.02 8.32 5.41
CA PRO A 150 -15.62 9.68 5.78
C PRO A 150 -15.89 10.06 7.24
N LYS A 151 -16.91 9.45 7.88
CA LYS A 151 -17.29 9.67 9.29
C LYS A 151 -16.40 8.90 10.27
N PHE A 152 -15.84 7.78 9.83
CA PHE A 152 -15.00 6.90 10.63
C PHE A 152 -13.57 6.89 10.10
N LYS A 153 -12.88 8.04 10.19
CA LYS A 153 -11.46 8.12 9.82
C LYS A 153 -10.67 7.04 10.55
N ARG A 154 -9.95 6.23 9.78
CA ARG A 154 -9.08 5.15 10.28
C ARG A 154 -7.62 5.56 10.13
N VAL A 155 -6.75 5.06 10.98
CA VAL A 155 -5.29 5.14 10.79
C VAL A 155 -4.70 3.75 10.67
N TYR A 156 -3.74 3.56 9.76
CA TYR A 156 -2.98 2.31 9.77
C TYR A 156 -2.04 2.25 10.99
N ALA A 157 -1.96 1.09 11.63
CA ALA A 157 -1.13 0.84 12.80
C ALA A 157 -0.58 -0.60 12.84
N PHE A 158 0.57 -0.77 13.50
CA PHE A 158 0.95 -2.06 14.09
C PHE A 158 0.37 -2.11 15.51
N VAL A 159 -0.04 -3.30 15.95
CA VAL A 159 -0.64 -3.50 17.27
C VAL A 159 0.07 -4.67 17.94
N VAL A 160 0.67 -4.41 19.09
CA VAL A 160 1.42 -5.40 19.88
C VAL A 160 0.62 -5.71 21.14
N THR A 161 0.22 -6.97 21.30
CA THR A 161 -0.58 -7.48 22.43
C THR A 161 0.15 -7.33 23.77
N ALA A 162 -0.57 -7.51 24.88
CA ALA A 162 0.01 -7.46 26.22
C ALA A 162 1.13 -8.49 26.46
N ASP A 163 1.12 -9.62 25.75
CA ASP A 163 2.15 -10.66 25.78
C ASP A 163 3.23 -10.49 24.67
N GLY A 164 3.28 -9.31 24.03
CA GLY A 164 4.37 -8.92 23.13
C GLY A 164 4.27 -9.45 21.69
N LYS A 165 3.11 -9.95 21.25
CA LYS A 165 2.91 -10.49 19.90
C LYS A 165 2.35 -9.43 18.96
N ASP A 166 2.77 -9.47 17.71
CA ASP A 166 2.10 -8.71 16.62
C ASP A 166 0.73 -9.33 16.33
N LEU A 167 -0.33 -8.54 16.49
CA LEU A 167 -1.71 -8.95 16.23
C LEU A 167 -1.94 -9.34 14.76
N ALA A 168 -1.31 -8.65 13.81
CA ALA A 168 -1.47 -8.97 12.39
C ALA A 168 -0.87 -10.35 12.08
N ALA A 169 0.34 -10.60 12.55
CA ALA A 169 1.00 -11.91 12.49
C ALA A 169 0.16 -13.01 13.17
N GLU A 170 -0.40 -12.77 14.35
CA GLU A 170 -1.22 -13.78 15.04
C GLU A 170 -2.52 -14.12 14.29
N LEU A 171 -3.23 -13.12 13.74
CA LEU A 171 -4.45 -13.35 12.95
C LEU A 171 -4.16 -14.13 11.66
N VAL A 172 -3.03 -13.85 10.99
CA VAL A 172 -2.56 -14.62 9.81
C VAL A 172 -2.15 -16.03 10.21
N ARG A 173 -1.37 -16.21 11.30
CA ARG A 173 -0.93 -17.52 11.83
C ARG A 173 -2.11 -18.43 12.21
N LEU A 174 -3.20 -17.84 12.70
CA LEU A 174 -4.45 -18.54 13.03
C LEU A 174 -5.36 -18.80 11.80
N GLY A 175 -5.01 -18.27 10.62
CA GLY A 175 -5.83 -18.39 9.40
C GLY A 175 -7.14 -17.59 9.45
N LEU A 176 -7.17 -16.51 10.23
CA LEU A 176 -8.33 -15.62 10.40
C LEU A 176 -8.21 -14.33 9.57
N ALA A 177 -6.99 -13.96 9.22
CA ALA A 177 -6.66 -12.95 8.22
C ALA A 177 -5.84 -13.58 7.08
N ARG A 178 -5.80 -12.87 5.95
CA ARG A 178 -4.80 -13.12 4.89
C ARG A 178 -3.62 -12.15 5.01
N ALA A 179 -2.45 -12.57 4.55
CA ALA A 179 -1.28 -11.70 4.35
C ALA A 179 -1.57 -10.73 3.19
N PHE A 180 -2.09 -9.56 3.51
CA PHE A 180 -2.58 -8.59 2.54
C PHE A 180 -2.83 -7.22 3.18
N GLY A 181 -2.39 -6.14 2.54
CA GLY A 181 -2.80 -4.79 2.93
C GLY A 181 -1.84 -3.71 2.48
N VAL A 182 -1.74 -2.67 3.30
CA VAL A 182 -0.63 -1.71 3.21
C VAL A 182 0.49 -2.21 4.11
N GLU A 183 1.73 -2.06 3.65
CA GLU A 183 2.94 -2.43 4.38
C GLU A 183 3.84 -1.19 4.56
N ARG A 184 4.70 -1.24 5.57
CA ARG A 184 5.75 -0.24 5.82
C ARG A 184 6.83 -0.86 6.71
N MET A 185 7.93 -0.13 6.91
CA MET A 185 8.92 -0.48 7.91
C MET A 185 8.29 -0.58 9.30
N THR A 186 8.60 -1.65 10.04
CA THR A 186 8.06 -1.95 11.38
C THR A 186 8.66 -1.03 12.45
N PRO A 187 8.11 -1.00 13.68
CA PRO A 187 8.68 -0.21 14.79
C PRO A 187 10.13 -0.57 15.12
N GLU A 188 10.52 -1.82 14.91
CA GLU A 188 11.86 -2.40 15.15
C GLU A 188 12.83 -2.12 13.99
N GLY A 189 12.37 -1.46 12.93
CA GLY A 189 13.16 -1.12 11.75
C GLY A 189 13.21 -2.19 10.66
N GLN A 190 12.45 -3.29 10.78
CA GLN A 190 12.38 -4.32 9.74
C GLN A 190 11.81 -3.72 8.45
N PRO A 191 12.44 -3.92 7.26
CA PRO A 191 11.93 -3.43 5.99
C PRO A 191 10.52 -3.96 5.67
N ALA A 192 9.71 -3.11 5.02
CA ALA A 192 8.31 -3.43 4.68
C ALA A 192 8.14 -4.78 3.95
N LYS A 193 9.04 -5.08 3.01
CA LYS A 193 9.02 -6.31 2.22
C LYS A 193 9.38 -7.55 3.05
N ASP A 194 10.25 -7.39 4.04
CA ASP A 194 10.71 -8.50 4.87
C ASP A 194 9.63 -8.85 5.89
N TYR A 195 8.89 -7.84 6.37
CA TYR A 195 7.67 -8.03 7.15
C TYR A 195 6.54 -8.68 6.33
N ALA A 196 6.34 -8.26 5.08
CA ALA A 196 5.38 -8.88 4.16
C ALA A 196 5.69 -10.36 3.92
N ALA A 197 6.94 -10.67 3.58
CA ALA A 197 7.39 -12.06 3.38
C ALA A 197 7.25 -12.91 4.66
N TYR A 198 7.47 -12.34 5.84
CA TYR A 198 7.20 -13.01 7.11
C TYR A 198 5.71 -13.33 7.32
N LEU A 199 4.79 -12.43 6.94
CA LEU A 199 3.35 -12.72 6.95
C LEU A 199 2.97 -13.78 5.89
N ASP A 200 3.57 -13.75 4.70
CA ASP A 200 3.39 -14.80 3.68
C ASP A 200 3.83 -16.18 4.20
N ASP A 201 4.96 -16.26 4.91
CA ASP A 201 5.44 -17.50 5.55
C ASP A 201 4.47 -17.99 6.65
N LEU A 202 3.94 -17.09 7.48
CA LEU A 202 2.92 -17.45 8.48
C LEU A 202 1.62 -17.93 7.82
N GLU A 203 1.20 -17.30 6.72
CA GLU A 203 0.04 -17.72 5.95
C GLU A 203 0.27 -19.10 5.31
N LEU A 204 1.45 -19.36 4.73
CA LEU A 204 1.82 -20.67 4.19
C LEU A 204 1.80 -21.75 5.28
N GLN A 205 2.26 -21.46 6.49
CA GLN A 205 2.14 -22.39 7.60
C GLN A 205 0.68 -22.59 8.06
N ALA A 206 -0.14 -21.53 8.07
CA ALA A 206 -1.57 -21.63 8.39
C ALA A 206 -2.30 -22.49 7.36
N ALA A 207 -2.06 -22.26 6.07
CA ALA A 207 -2.47 -23.08 4.94
C ALA A 207 -2.08 -24.56 5.12
N LYS A 208 -0.79 -24.83 5.35
CA LYS A 208 -0.26 -26.20 5.50
C LYS A 208 -0.86 -26.95 6.70
N ARG A 209 -1.21 -26.24 7.78
CA ARG A 209 -1.86 -26.79 8.98
C ARG A 209 -3.39 -26.88 8.87
N GLY A 210 -4.00 -26.29 7.83
CA GLY A 210 -5.45 -26.11 7.77
C GLY A 210 -5.99 -25.21 8.90
N ALA A 211 -5.25 -24.18 9.30
CA ALA A 211 -5.69 -23.27 10.36
C ALA A 211 -6.78 -22.30 9.85
N GLY A 212 -7.76 -21.97 10.71
CA GLY A 212 -8.76 -20.96 10.40
C GLY A 212 -9.58 -21.28 9.15
N VAL A 213 -9.61 -20.37 8.18
CA VAL A 213 -10.35 -20.54 6.92
C VAL A 213 -9.76 -21.69 6.07
N TRP A 214 -8.44 -21.92 6.16
CA TRP A 214 -7.71 -22.87 5.33
C TRP A 214 -8.14 -24.33 5.48
N GLN A 215 -8.83 -24.70 6.57
CA GLN A 215 -9.41 -26.05 6.72
C GLN A 215 -10.48 -26.37 5.67
N HIS A 216 -11.00 -25.36 4.97
CA HIS A 216 -12.08 -25.51 3.98
C HIS A 216 -11.62 -25.39 2.53
N THR A 217 -10.35 -25.05 2.29
CA THR A 217 -9.79 -24.76 0.96
C THR A 217 -9.88 -25.95 0.01
N ASP A 218 -10.47 -25.71 -1.15
CA ASP A 218 -10.37 -26.59 -2.31
C ASP A 218 -9.03 -26.32 -3.03
N TRP A 219 -7.99 -27.06 -2.62
CA TRP A 219 -6.63 -26.88 -3.14
C TRP A 219 -6.50 -27.16 -4.65
N GLN A 220 -7.42 -27.93 -5.24
CA GLN A 220 -7.44 -28.19 -6.67
C GLN A 220 -7.97 -26.99 -7.45
N ARG A 221 -9.01 -26.31 -6.92
CA ARG A 221 -9.61 -25.11 -7.54
C ARG A 221 -8.96 -23.78 -7.15
N LEU A 222 -8.14 -23.75 -6.10
CA LEU A 222 -7.50 -22.53 -5.61
C LEU A 222 -6.77 -21.71 -6.71
N PRO A 223 -6.03 -22.31 -7.68
CA PRO A 223 -5.41 -21.56 -8.77
C PRO A 223 -6.44 -20.83 -9.65
N ASP A 224 -7.53 -21.52 -10.01
CA ASP A 224 -8.61 -21.01 -10.86
C ASP A 224 -9.45 -19.94 -10.15
N GLU A 225 -9.79 -20.16 -8.86
CA GLU A 225 -10.49 -19.15 -8.06
C GLU A 225 -9.66 -17.88 -7.93
N ARG A 226 -8.36 -18.00 -7.66
CA ARG A 226 -7.43 -16.85 -7.62
C ARG A 226 -7.22 -16.22 -9.00
N GLN A 227 -7.34 -16.97 -10.11
CA GLN A 227 -7.27 -16.43 -11.46
C GLN A 227 -8.50 -15.58 -11.80
N ALA A 228 -9.69 -16.10 -11.55
CA ALA A 228 -10.95 -15.35 -11.74
C ALA A 228 -10.99 -14.05 -10.92
N GLN A 229 -10.33 -14.01 -9.75
CA GLN A 229 -10.19 -12.79 -8.97
C GLN A 229 -9.29 -11.75 -9.66
N ARG A 230 -8.14 -12.17 -10.21
CA ARG A 230 -7.22 -11.29 -10.95
C ARG A 230 -7.84 -10.73 -12.24
N GLU A 231 -8.78 -11.46 -12.82
CA GLU A 231 -9.56 -11.05 -14.00
C GLU A 231 -10.62 -10.01 -13.64
N GLU A 232 -11.47 -10.25 -12.62
CA GLU A 232 -12.45 -9.25 -12.14
C GLU A 232 -11.75 -7.95 -11.69
N GLU A 233 -10.58 -8.03 -11.04
CA GLU A 233 -9.76 -6.86 -10.69
C GLU A 233 -9.14 -6.14 -11.90
N ARG A 234 -8.90 -6.84 -13.02
CA ARG A 234 -8.42 -6.22 -14.25
C ARG A 234 -9.56 -5.47 -14.94
N GLU A 235 -10.73 -6.08 -15.03
CA GLU A 235 -11.94 -5.47 -15.58
C GLU A 235 -12.34 -4.22 -14.79
N ASP A 236 -12.33 -4.29 -13.45
CA ASP A 236 -12.56 -3.13 -12.57
C ASP A 236 -11.53 -2.01 -12.85
N ARG A 237 -10.24 -2.31 -13.03
CA ARG A 237 -9.23 -1.30 -13.40
C ARG A 237 -9.51 -0.67 -14.76
N ILE A 238 -9.87 -1.47 -15.76
CA ILE A 238 -10.21 -1.00 -17.11
C ILE A 238 -11.43 -0.07 -17.05
N GLY A 239 -12.52 -0.50 -16.41
CA GLY A 239 -13.74 0.28 -16.25
C GLY A 239 -13.56 1.58 -15.44
N MET A 240 -12.60 1.61 -14.51
CA MET A 240 -12.21 2.83 -13.78
C MET A 240 -11.26 3.76 -14.56
N GLY A 241 -10.86 3.42 -15.78
CA GLY A 241 -9.84 4.18 -16.54
C GLY A 241 -8.45 4.13 -15.89
N LYS A 242 -8.17 3.09 -15.09
CA LYS A 242 -6.93 2.89 -14.32
C LYS A 242 -6.08 1.73 -14.83
N ASP A 243 -6.54 1.02 -15.84
CA ASP A 243 -5.66 0.13 -16.59
C ASP A 243 -4.78 0.99 -17.50
N PRO A 244 -3.44 0.97 -17.34
CA PRO A 244 -2.60 1.81 -18.16
C PRO A 244 -2.56 1.18 -19.55
N GLN A 245 -3.22 1.84 -20.50
CA GLN A 245 -3.29 1.39 -21.88
C GLN A 245 -1.88 1.11 -22.43
N VAL A 246 -1.78 0.16 -23.36
CA VAL A 246 -0.51 -0.11 -24.03
C VAL A 246 -0.27 1.02 -25.04
N VAL A 247 0.51 2.01 -24.62
CA VAL A 247 0.76 3.24 -25.36
C VAL A 247 1.80 2.99 -26.45
N ALA A 248 1.43 3.28 -27.71
CA ALA A 248 2.35 3.23 -28.84
C ALA A 248 3.34 4.39 -28.77
N VAL A 249 4.50 4.19 -28.13
CA VAL A 249 5.38 5.27 -27.66
C VAL A 249 5.86 6.23 -28.75
N ASN A 250 5.92 5.76 -30.00
CA ASN A 250 6.31 6.54 -31.18
C ASN A 250 5.16 7.37 -31.81
N LYS A 251 3.90 6.99 -31.57
CA LYS A 251 2.71 7.60 -32.21
C LYS A 251 1.80 8.34 -31.23
N ALA A 252 1.85 7.98 -29.95
CA ALA A 252 0.95 8.48 -28.93
C ALA A 252 0.97 10.01 -28.75
N ALA A 253 -0.17 10.57 -28.39
CA ALA A 253 -0.30 11.94 -27.92
C ALA A 253 0.38 12.14 -26.55
N LYS A 254 0.59 13.40 -26.17
CA LYS A 254 1.16 13.78 -24.87
C LYS A 254 0.32 13.25 -23.70
N ASP A 255 -0.99 13.34 -23.78
CA ASP A 255 -1.90 12.95 -22.70
C ASP A 255 -1.96 11.42 -22.54
N GLU A 256 -1.87 10.67 -23.65
CA GLU A 256 -1.72 9.21 -23.64
C GLU A 256 -0.40 8.78 -22.98
N LEU A 257 0.71 9.48 -23.27
CA LEU A 257 1.98 9.25 -22.56
C LEU A 257 1.86 9.58 -21.06
N MET A 258 1.10 10.61 -20.69
CA MET A 258 0.87 10.99 -19.30
C MET A 258 -0.06 10.04 -18.54
N ALA A 259 -0.84 9.20 -19.24
CA ALA A 259 -1.61 8.12 -18.63
C ALA A 259 -0.72 6.97 -18.13
N ILE A 260 0.55 6.90 -18.55
CA ILE A 260 1.51 5.90 -18.10
C ILE A 260 1.98 6.23 -16.66
N PRO A 261 1.85 5.31 -15.68
CA PRO A 261 2.26 5.54 -14.30
C PRO A 261 3.73 6.00 -14.15
N GLY A 262 3.92 7.21 -13.63
CA GLY A 262 5.24 7.82 -13.44
C GLY A 262 5.73 8.71 -14.59
N ILE A 263 4.95 8.89 -15.65
CA ILE A 263 5.23 9.83 -16.73
C ILE A 263 4.42 11.11 -16.52
N GLY A 264 5.07 12.15 -15.99
CA GLY A 264 4.50 13.50 -15.95
C GLY A 264 4.73 14.26 -17.26
N GLU A 265 4.07 15.40 -17.42
CA GLU A 265 4.15 16.30 -18.59
C GLU A 265 5.58 16.54 -19.10
N VAL A 266 6.53 16.85 -18.20
CA VAL A 266 7.92 17.11 -18.56
C VAL A 266 8.59 15.88 -19.18
N THR A 267 8.29 14.68 -18.66
CA THR A 267 8.81 13.42 -19.20
C THR A 267 8.12 13.07 -20.52
N ALA A 268 6.80 13.25 -20.63
CA ALA A 268 6.06 13.02 -21.86
C ALA A 268 6.60 13.88 -23.02
N ASN A 269 6.83 15.18 -22.79
CA ASN A 269 7.43 16.08 -23.79
C ASN A 269 8.83 15.60 -24.23
N ARG A 270 9.66 15.09 -23.30
CA ARG A 270 10.99 14.54 -23.64
C ARG A 270 10.91 13.22 -24.40
N ILE A 271 9.91 12.38 -24.12
CA ILE A 271 9.64 11.17 -24.92
C ILE A 271 9.26 11.57 -26.35
N ILE A 272 8.36 12.53 -26.53
CA ILE A 272 7.96 13.01 -27.87
C ILE A 272 9.17 13.55 -28.64
N ALA A 273 9.99 14.39 -28.00
CA ALA A 273 11.17 15.01 -28.62
C ALA A 273 12.29 14.02 -28.96
N GLY A 274 12.34 12.85 -28.30
CA GLY A 274 13.36 11.82 -28.51
C GLY A 274 12.95 10.66 -29.42
N ARG A 275 11.78 10.73 -30.07
CA ARG A 275 11.31 9.73 -31.04
C ARG A 275 12.23 9.64 -32.26
N PRO A 276 12.33 8.47 -32.93
CA PRO A 276 11.67 7.20 -32.62
C PRO A 276 12.51 6.27 -31.74
N TYR A 277 11.83 5.38 -31.01
CA TYR A 277 12.41 4.31 -30.21
C TYR A 277 12.14 2.95 -30.86
N ARG A 278 13.09 2.01 -30.79
CA ARG A 278 12.92 0.65 -31.33
C ARG A 278 12.57 -0.38 -30.26
N ARG A 279 12.90 -0.09 -29.00
CA ARG A 279 12.70 -0.97 -27.83
C ARG A 279 12.67 -0.18 -26.52
N SER A 280 12.13 -0.80 -25.47
CA SER A 280 12.01 -0.22 -24.12
C SER A 280 13.32 0.39 -23.61
N THR A 281 14.46 -0.30 -23.79
CA THR A 281 15.78 0.18 -23.34
C THR A 281 16.22 1.50 -23.98
N ASP A 282 15.70 1.87 -25.14
CA ASP A 282 16.07 3.13 -25.80
C ASP A 282 15.56 4.36 -25.01
N LEU A 283 14.50 4.19 -24.20
CA LEU A 283 13.96 5.22 -23.32
C LEU A 283 14.89 5.57 -22.15
N LEU A 284 15.92 4.77 -21.86
CA LEU A 284 16.97 5.15 -20.88
C LEU A 284 17.78 6.38 -21.33
N LYS A 285 17.68 6.76 -22.60
CA LYS A 285 18.25 8.02 -23.13
C LYS A 285 17.41 9.25 -22.78
N VAL A 286 16.17 9.08 -22.29
CA VAL A 286 15.24 10.17 -21.96
C VAL A 286 15.54 10.65 -20.52
N PRO A 287 15.93 11.93 -20.33
CA PRO A 287 16.19 12.46 -18.99
C PRO A 287 14.95 12.36 -18.09
N GLY A 288 15.07 11.62 -16.99
CA GLY A 288 13.96 11.29 -16.07
C GLY A 288 13.52 9.82 -16.10
N ILE A 289 13.94 9.04 -17.10
CA ILE A 289 13.65 7.59 -17.18
C ILE A 289 14.90 6.79 -16.83
N GLY A 290 15.07 6.48 -15.53
CA GLY A 290 16.07 5.52 -15.06
C GLY A 290 15.58 4.07 -15.12
N LYS A 291 16.45 3.09 -14.84
CA LYS A 291 16.12 1.64 -14.86
C LYS A 291 14.83 1.29 -14.11
N LYS A 292 14.70 1.76 -12.86
CA LYS A 292 13.50 1.57 -12.01
C LYS A 292 12.23 2.22 -12.57
N THR A 293 12.35 3.30 -13.34
CA THR A 293 11.21 3.91 -14.05
C THR A 293 10.87 3.05 -15.26
N LEU A 294 11.88 2.64 -16.04
CA LEU A 294 11.69 1.81 -17.22
C LEU A 294 11.01 0.48 -16.88
N GLU A 295 11.49 -0.23 -15.86
CA GLU A 295 10.89 -1.48 -15.36
C GLU A 295 9.39 -1.33 -15.04
N LYS A 296 8.97 -0.17 -14.50
CA LYS A 296 7.58 0.12 -14.17
C LYS A 296 6.72 0.47 -15.38
N ILE A 297 7.27 1.17 -16.37
CA ILE A 297 6.50 1.60 -17.54
C ILE A 297 6.51 0.59 -18.69
N GLN A 298 7.51 -0.31 -18.74
CA GLN A 298 7.68 -1.29 -19.81
C GLN A 298 6.42 -2.14 -20.11
N PRO A 299 5.59 -2.56 -19.14
CA PRO A 299 4.34 -3.28 -19.43
C PRO A 299 3.30 -2.49 -20.23
N PHE A 300 3.43 -1.16 -20.29
CA PHE A 300 2.47 -0.22 -20.88
C PHE A 300 2.98 0.41 -22.18
N LEU A 301 4.06 -0.13 -22.76
CA LEU A 301 4.69 0.42 -23.96
C LEU A 301 4.66 -0.60 -25.09
N THR A 302 4.18 -0.15 -26.26
CA THR A 302 4.39 -0.86 -27.52
C THR A 302 5.26 -0.04 -28.48
N PHE A 303 6.07 -0.77 -29.24
CA PHE A 303 7.01 -0.26 -30.24
C PHE A 303 6.60 -0.80 -31.60
N PRO A 304 5.43 -0.40 -32.15
CA PRO A 304 5.01 -0.83 -33.47
C PRO A 304 6.06 -0.40 -34.49
N VAL A 305 6.57 -1.38 -35.23
CA VAL A 305 7.50 -1.19 -36.32
C VAL A 305 6.67 -0.79 -37.55
N GLU A 306 7.21 0.12 -38.36
CA GLU A 306 6.73 0.39 -39.73
C GLU A 306 7.62 -0.38 -40.73
#